data_AF-A0A1Z2LA56-F1
#
_entry.id   AF-A0A1Z2LA56-F1
#
_cell.length_a   1.000
_cell.length_b   1.000
_cell.length_c   1.000
_cell.angle_alpha   90.00
_cell.angle_beta   90.00
_cell.angle_gamma   90.00
#
_symmetry.space_group_name_H-M   'P 1'
#
loop_
_entity.id
_entity.type
_entity.pdbx_description
1 polymer ?
#
loop_
_entity_poly.entity_id
_entity_poly.type
_entity_poly.pdbx_seq_one_letter_code
_entity_poly.pdbx_strand_id
1 'polypeptide(L)'
;MRSSFRVFGVLASATALLLGVTEMTGASAADAGAGGPAVEVTPGAERHWMRNFNSAQCLAVPGGSTQQGTGLIQWPCGNWHDQSWSYYNE
;
A
#
# COMPACT_ATOMS: atom_id res chain seq x y z
N MET A 1 27.38 -23.94 -2.05
CA MET A 1 27.31 -25.39 -1.79
C MET A 1 25.85 -25.79 -1.64
N ARG A 2 25.41 -26.80 -2.40
CA ARG A 2 24.50 -27.94 -2.06
C ARG A 2 23.38 -27.65 -1.03
N SER A 3 22.10 -27.96 -1.25
CA SER A 3 21.57 -29.14 -1.94
C SER A 3 20.08 -28.98 -2.23
N SER A 4 19.70 -29.45 -3.42
CA SER A 4 18.36 -29.60 -3.96
C SER A 4 17.53 -30.66 -3.22
N PHE A 5 16.23 -30.41 -3.04
CA PHE A 5 15.21 -31.48 -3.00
C PHE A 5 13.96 -31.01 -3.75
N ARG A 6 13.85 -31.43 -5.02
CA ARG A 6 12.58 -31.39 -5.78
C ARG A 6 11.89 -32.73 -5.53
N VAL A 7 10.84 -32.76 -4.73
CA VAL A 7 9.99 -33.94 -4.59
C VAL A 7 8.95 -33.89 -5.71
N PHE A 8 9.27 -34.53 -6.82
CA PHE A 8 8.28 -34.95 -7.81
C PHE A 8 7.51 -36.13 -7.22
N GLY A 9 6.23 -35.94 -6.92
CA GLY A 9 5.37 -36.96 -6.34
C GLY A 9 3.92 -36.79 -6.76
N VAL A 10 3.65 -36.77 -8.07
CA VAL A 10 2.28 -36.95 -8.59
C VAL A 10 2.18 -38.40 -9.06
N LEU A 11 1.68 -39.27 -8.18
CA LEU A 11 1.17 -40.58 -8.59
C LEU A 11 -0.21 -40.35 -9.23
N ALA A 12 -0.23 -40.23 -10.55
CA ALA A 12 -1.46 -40.20 -11.33
C ALA A 12 -2.05 -41.63 -11.38
N SER A 13 -3.11 -41.88 -10.62
CA SER A 13 -3.89 -43.12 -10.78
C SER A 13 -4.90 -42.92 -11.90
N ALA A 14 -4.63 -43.55 -13.05
CA ALA A 14 -5.55 -43.63 -14.17
C ALA A 14 -6.59 -44.73 -13.94
N THR A 15 -7.83 -44.32 -13.65
CA THR A 15 -9.03 -45.14 -13.90
C THR A 15 -10.09 -44.25 -14.51
N ALA A 16 -10.06 -44.16 -15.84
CA ALA A 16 -11.12 -43.61 -16.64
C ALA A 16 -12.08 -44.75 -17.00
N LEU A 17 -13.33 -44.67 -16.54
CA LEU A 17 -14.52 -45.24 -17.18
C LEU A 17 -15.75 -44.89 -16.33
N LEU A 18 -16.48 -43.85 -16.72
CA LEU A 18 -17.93 -43.82 -16.94
C LEU A 18 -18.38 -42.36 -17.16
N LEU A 19 -19.38 -42.21 -18.01
CA LEU A 19 -19.84 -40.97 -18.65
C LEU A 19 -20.27 -39.90 -17.64
N GLY A 20 -19.71 -38.69 -17.76
CA GLY A 20 -20.16 -37.51 -17.04
C GLY A 20 -19.01 -36.69 -16.47
N VAL A 21 -18.31 -35.93 -17.31
CA VAL A 21 -17.40 -34.88 -16.83
C VAL A 21 -18.24 -33.75 -16.24
N THR A 22 -18.46 -33.79 -14.93
CA THR A 22 -18.80 -32.59 -14.17
C THR A 22 -17.59 -31.65 -14.18
N GLU A 23 -17.88 -30.39 -14.42
CA GLU A 23 -16.95 -29.28 -14.56
C GLU A 23 -16.10 -29.13 -13.30
N MET A 24 -14.78 -29.04 -13.46
CA MET A 24 -13.90 -28.53 -12.41
C MET A 24 -13.45 -27.13 -12.83
N THR A 25 -14.37 -26.18 -12.83
CA THR A 25 -14.02 -24.75 -12.85
C THR A 25 -13.35 -24.45 -11.51
N GLY A 26 -12.06 -24.11 -11.56
CA GLY A 26 -11.25 -23.88 -10.39
C GLY A 26 -11.83 -22.75 -9.54
N ALA A 27 -12.22 -23.07 -8.31
CA ALA A 27 -12.49 -22.07 -7.29
C ALA A 27 -11.15 -21.42 -6.90
N SER A 28 -10.89 -20.22 -7.41
CA SER A 28 -9.87 -19.35 -6.80
C SER A 28 -10.36 -19.01 -5.40
N ALA A 29 -9.69 -19.54 -4.38
CA ALA A 29 -9.84 -19.06 -3.02
C ALA A 29 -9.50 -17.57 -3.01
N ALA A 30 -10.51 -16.73 -2.88
CA ALA A 30 -10.32 -15.34 -2.56
C ALA A 30 -9.55 -15.30 -1.24
N ASP A 31 -8.43 -14.59 -1.23
CA ASP A 31 -7.72 -14.21 -0.02
C ASP A 31 -8.76 -13.52 0.88
N ALA A 32 -9.13 -14.19 1.97
CA ALA A 32 -9.93 -13.61 3.03
C ALA A 32 -9.02 -12.65 3.80
N GLY A 33 -8.74 -11.50 3.18
CA GLY A 33 -8.11 -10.37 3.83
C GLY A 33 -8.94 -10.04 5.05
N ALA A 34 -8.32 -10.19 6.22
CA ALA A 34 -8.95 -9.95 7.52
C ALA A 34 -9.68 -8.60 7.49
N GLY A 35 -10.99 -8.65 7.72
CA GLY A 35 -11.85 -7.48 7.87
C GLY A 35 -11.45 -6.69 9.11
N GLY A 36 -10.40 -5.89 9.00
CA GLY A 36 -10.26 -4.69 9.82
C GLY A 36 -11.42 -3.74 9.51
N PRO A 37 -11.77 -2.82 10.42
CA PRO A 37 -12.79 -1.82 10.13
C PRO A 37 -12.39 -1.11 8.83
N ALA A 38 -13.35 -0.98 7.91
CA ALA A 38 -13.18 -0.14 6.74
C ALA A 38 -12.88 1.27 7.24
N VAL A 39 -11.60 1.64 7.27
CA VAL A 39 -11.20 3.02 7.42
C VAL A 39 -11.73 3.70 6.17
N GLU A 40 -12.75 4.52 6.34
CA GLU A 40 -13.24 5.38 5.28
C GLU A 40 -12.06 6.26 4.87
N VAL A 41 -11.41 5.93 3.75
CA VAL A 41 -10.37 6.74 3.17
C VAL A 41 -11.08 7.98 2.63
N THR A 42 -11.16 9.03 3.44
CA THR A 42 -11.71 10.32 3.00
C THR A 42 -10.84 10.81 1.85
N PRO A 43 -11.37 10.92 0.62
CA PRO A 43 -10.63 11.51 -0.48
C PRO A 43 -10.27 12.96 -0.08
N GLY A 44 -8.97 13.25 0.03
CA GLY A 44 -8.46 14.56 0.49
C GLY A 44 -7.83 14.58 1.90
N ALA A 45 -7.85 13.46 2.65
CA ALA A 45 -7.09 13.31 3.89
C ALA A 45 -5.65 12.79 3.66
N GLU A 46 -5.19 12.74 2.40
CA GLU A 46 -3.83 12.35 2.07
C GLU A 46 -2.86 13.44 2.53
N ARG A 47 -1.94 13.07 3.42
CA ARG A 47 -0.85 13.95 3.83
C ARG A 47 0.20 13.97 2.74
N HIS A 48 0.38 15.12 2.09
CA HIS A 48 1.43 15.30 1.11
C HIS A 48 2.58 16.13 1.68
N TRP A 49 3.81 15.72 1.35
CA TRP A 49 5.01 16.52 1.59
C TRP A 49 5.40 17.24 0.30
N MET A 50 5.65 18.55 0.40
CA MET A 50 6.26 19.32 -0.68
C MET A 50 7.77 19.36 -0.45
N ARG A 51 8.53 18.56 -1.20
CA ARG A 51 9.99 18.51 -1.11
C ARG A 51 10.63 19.37 -2.20
N ASN A 52 11.49 20.29 -1.80
CA ASN A 52 12.29 21.07 -2.74
C ASN A 52 13.33 20.17 -3.41
N PHE A 53 13.40 20.22 -4.74
CA PHE A 53 14.29 19.38 -5.52
C PHE A 53 15.78 19.68 -5.29
N ASN A 54 16.14 20.96 -5.12
CA ASN A 54 17.52 21.39 -4.94
C ASN A 54 18.08 21.04 -3.56
N SER A 55 17.32 21.33 -2.50
CA SER A 55 17.79 21.16 -1.12
C SER A 55 17.50 19.78 -0.53
N ALA A 56 16.62 19.00 -1.17
CA ALA A 56 16.10 17.74 -0.62
C ALA A 56 15.30 17.89 0.70
N GLN A 57 14.89 19.12 1.07
CA GLN A 57 14.13 19.43 2.29
C GLN A 57 12.65 19.65 2.02
N CYS A 58 11.82 19.50 3.05
CA CYS A 58 10.37 19.65 2.98
C CYS A 58 9.93 21.07 3.39
N LEU A 59 8.87 21.57 2.75
CA LEU A 59 8.19 22.80 3.16
C LEU A 59 7.57 22.59 4.55
N ALA A 60 7.90 23.45 5.50
CA ALA A 60 7.51 23.33 6.89
C ALA A 60 7.07 24.67 7.50
N VAL A 61 6.21 24.62 8.51
CA VAL A 61 5.90 25.78 9.35
C VAL A 61 6.87 25.82 10.55
N PRO A 62 7.66 26.90 10.74
CA PRO A 62 8.66 26.94 11.80
C PRO A 62 8.03 26.73 13.18
N GLY A 63 8.48 25.69 13.88
CA GLY A 63 7.98 25.31 15.21
C GLY A 63 6.51 24.87 15.23
N GLY A 64 5.88 24.61 14.08
CA GLY A 64 4.45 24.30 14.00
C GLY A 64 3.54 25.48 14.37
N SER A 65 4.00 26.72 14.21
CA SER A 65 3.22 27.93 14.50
C SER A 65 1.88 27.94 13.75
N THR A 66 0.80 28.29 14.45
CA THR A 66 -0.52 28.53 13.84
C THR A 66 -0.81 30.03 13.66
N GLN A 67 0.18 30.89 13.95
CA GLN A 67 0.03 32.33 13.84
C GLN A 67 -0.08 32.74 12.37
N GLN A 68 -1.09 33.54 12.05
CA GLN A 68 -1.27 34.09 10.71
C GLN A 68 -0.07 34.95 10.30
N GLY A 69 0.35 34.81 9.04
CA GLY A 69 1.52 35.52 8.50
C GLY A 69 2.86 34.88 8.85
N THR A 70 2.89 33.73 9.52
CA THR A 70 4.11 32.95 9.69
C THR A 70 4.69 32.58 8.33
N GLY A 71 5.95 32.97 8.08
CA GLY A 71 6.67 32.56 6.87
C GLY A 71 7.06 31.08 6.91
N LEU A 72 6.97 30.40 5.76
CA LEU A 72 7.34 28.99 5.64
C LEU A 72 8.86 28.83 5.49
N ILE A 73 9.37 27.70 5.95
CA ILE A 73 10.79 27.33 5.89
C ILE A 73 10.98 26.02 5.12
N GLN A 74 12.25 25.69 4.84
CA GLN A 74 12.64 24.34 4.47
C GLN A 74 13.30 23.68 5.68
N TRP A 75 12.92 22.43 5.95
CA TRP A 75 13.42 21.65 7.08
C TRP A 75 13.61 20.18 6.67
N PRO A 76 14.50 19.40 7.33
CA PRO A 76 14.58 17.97 7.11
C PRO A 76 13.20 17.32 7.14
N CYS A 77 12.92 16.55 6.10
CA CYS A 77 11.66 15.86 5.95
C CYS A 77 11.43 14.89 7.12
N GLY A 78 10.26 14.96 7.73
CA GLY A 78 9.85 14.12 8.84
C GLY A 78 8.35 13.90 8.86
N ASN A 79 7.87 13.13 9.84
CA ASN A 79 6.46 12.77 9.94
C ASN A 79 5.62 13.77 10.75
N TRP A 80 6.01 15.05 10.72
CA TRP A 80 5.44 16.11 11.53
C TRP A 80 4.25 16.79 10.84
N HIS A 81 3.31 17.31 11.63
CA HIS A 81 2.09 17.92 11.11
C HIS A 81 2.36 19.25 10.40
N ASP A 82 3.39 19.98 10.82
CA ASP A 82 3.84 21.23 10.21
C ASP A 82 4.46 21.06 8.81
N GLN A 83 4.61 19.82 8.34
CA GLN A 83 5.10 19.48 7.00
C GLN A 83 4.03 18.82 6.11
N SER A 84 2.80 18.72 6.61
CA SER A 84 1.69 18.04 5.93
C SER A 84 0.79 19.04 5.22
N TRP A 85 0.60 18.85 3.91
CA TRP A 85 -0.17 19.75 3.07
C TRP A 85 -1.21 18.97 2.27
N SER A 86 -2.38 19.58 2.08
CA SER A 86 -3.44 19.09 1.18
C SER A 86 -3.52 19.99 -0.04
N TYR A 87 -3.71 19.40 -1.22
CA TYR A 87 -4.05 20.13 -2.42
C TYR A 87 -5.57 20.20 -2.53
N TYR A 88 -6.11 21.38 -2.78
CA TYR A 88 -7.50 21.54 -3.17
C TYR A 88 -7.53 21.64 -4.68
N ASN A 89 -8.21 20.68 -5.32
CA ASN A 89 -8.51 20.78 -6.74
C ASN A 89 -9.84 21.54 -6.84
N GLU A 90 -9.81 22.69 -7.49
CA GLU A 90 -10.99 23.48 -7.85
C GLU A 90 -11.70 22.95 -9.10
#